data_AF-A0A9R1RP88-F1
#
_entry.id   AF-A0A9R1RP88-F1
#
_cell.length_a   1.000
_cell.length_b   1.000
_cell.length_c   1.000
_cell.angle_alpha   90.00
_cell.angle_beta   90.00
_cell.angle_gamma   90.00
#
_symmetry.space_group_name_H-M   'P 1'
#
loop_
_entity.id
_entity.type
_entity.pdbx_description
1 polymer ?
#
loop_
_entity_poly.entity_id
_entity_poly.type
_entity_poly.pdbx_seq_one_letter_code
_entity_poly.pdbx_strand_id
1 'polypeptide(L)'
;MGSGRVCSVVASVVLLWLGVAAAQGDSPWKTLSGNAPAIIAKGGFSGLFPDSSEFAYQFAMIASSPDTILYCDVRLTKDGLGVCLPDIKMDNCTNIPDFYPKGKKSYLVNGVSTTGWFSVDYNGTELSQVSLKQSIFSRTPRFDPSFFPLLAVEDVASKFKPPGMWLSMTVSTASST
;
A
#
# COMPACT_ATOMS: atom_id res chain seq x y z
N MET A 1 -24.67 33.22 70.72
CA MET A 1 -23.66 32.76 69.73
C MET A 1 -24.01 31.32 69.36
N GLY A 2 -24.09 30.86 68.11
CA GLY A 2 -23.96 31.48 66.79
C GLY A 2 -24.64 30.50 65.81
N SER A 3 -25.53 31.04 64.99
CA SER A 3 -26.37 30.32 64.03
C SER A 3 -25.62 30.08 62.72
N GLY A 4 -25.73 28.86 62.20
CA GLY A 4 -25.82 28.49 60.78
C GLY A 4 -24.69 28.90 59.82
N ARG A 5 -24.08 27.89 59.16
CA ARG A 5 -23.58 27.96 57.76
C ARG A 5 -22.99 26.62 57.30
N VAL A 6 -23.86 25.63 57.07
CA VAL A 6 -23.50 24.37 56.38
C VAL A 6 -24.47 24.17 55.22
N CYS A 7 -24.46 25.07 54.24
CA CYS A 7 -25.32 24.90 53.06
C CYS A 7 -24.88 25.70 51.82
N SER A 8 -23.60 26.04 51.69
CA SER A 8 -23.16 26.91 50.57
C SER A 8 -22.04 26.37 49.69
N VAL A 9 -21.46 25.20 50.00
CA VAL A 9 -20.32 24.68 49.21
C VAL A 9 -20.75 23.57 48.23
N VAL A 10 -21.85 22.86 48.49
CA VAL A 10 -22.30 21.75 47.63
C VAL A 10 -23.03 22.24 46.37
N ALA A 11 -23.63 23.42 46.39
CA ALA A 11 -24.37 23.97 45.24
C ALA A 11 -23.46 24.46 44.10
N SER A 12 -22.20 24.80 44.38
CA SER A 12 -21.30 25.39 43.37
C SER A 12 -20.57 24.37 42.49
N VAL A 13 -20.55 23.08 42.88
CA VAL A 13 -19.88 22.04 42.08
C VAL A 13 -20.80 21.45 41.01
N VAL A 14 -22.12 21.54 41.19
CA VAL A 14 -23.12 20.97 40.26
C VAL A 14 -23.34 21.87 39.03
N LEU A 15 -23.09 23.18 39.13
CA LEU A 15 -23.28 24.13 38.02
C LEU A 15 -22.14 24.13 36.98
N LEU A 16 -21.04 23.42 37.23
CA LEU A 16 -19.97 23.22 36.25
C LEU A 16 -20.22 22.03 35.30
N TRP A 17 -21.30 21.29 35.48
CA TRP A 17 -21.63 20.10 34.66
C TRP A 17 -22.73 20.31 33.61
N LEU A 18 -23.27 21.53 33.47
CA LEU A 18 -24.37 21.83 32.53
C LEU A 18 -23.95 22.66 31.31
N GLY A 19 -22.66 22.90 31.11
CA GLY A 19 -22.15 23.90 30.15
C GLY A 19 -21.38 23.40 28.94
N VAL A 20 -21.23 22.08 28.73
CA VAL A 20 -20.65 21.59 27.46
C VAL A 20 -21.81 21.33 26.50
N ALA A 21 -22.41 22.41 25.98
CA ALA A 21 -23.05 22.30 24.69
C ALA A 21 -21.96 21.82 23.74
N ALA A 22 -22.04 20.56 23.32
CA ALA A 22 -21.22 20.06 22.25
C ALA A 22 -21.49 20.97 21.06
N ALA A 23 -20.59 21.92 20.81
CA ALA A 23 -20.43 22.44 19.48
C ALA A 23 -20.06 21.21 18.66
N GLN A 24 -21.05 20.60 18.01
CA GLN A 24 -20.80 19.74 16.87
C GLN A 24 -20.19 20.67 15.83
N GLY A 25 -18.88 20.91 15.95
CA GLY A 25 -18.13 21.61 14.94
C GLY A 25 -18.30 20.80 13.68
N ASP A 26 -18.86 21.42 12.65
CA ASP A 26 -18.87 20.84 11.32
C ASP A 26 -17.47 20.27 11.05
N SER A 27 -17.41 19.03 10.58
CA SER A 27 -16.13 18.42 10.26
C SER A 27 -15.32 19.37 9.36
N PRO A 28 -14.01 19.53 9.59
CA PRO A 28 -13.18 20.32 8.68
C PRO A 28 -13.17 19.74 7.25
N TRP A 29 -13.61 18.48 7.09
CA TRP A 29 -13.62 17.77 5.82
C TRP A 29 -14.98 17.88 5.14
N LYS A 30 -14.97 18.46 3.93
CA LYS A 30 -16.14 18.58 3.04
C LYS A 30 -16.43 17.28 2.27
N THR A 31 -16.16 16.12 2.86
CA THR A 31 -16.48 14.81 2.26
C THR A 31 -17.94 14.45 2.53
N LEU A 32 -18.52 13.53 1.76
CA LEU A 32 -19.92 13.13 1.91
C LEU A 32 -20.26 12.65 3.32
N SER A 33 -19.31 11.97 3.99
CA SER A 33 -19.48 11.45 5.36
C SER A 33 -18.91 12.37 6.45
N GLY A 34 -18.27 13.49 6.08
CA GLY A 34 -17.53 14.31 7.03
C GLY A 34 -16.23 13.68 7.55
N ASN A 35 -15.80 12.51 7.07
CA ASN A 35 -14.53 11.91 7.46
C ASN A 35 -13.35 12.51 6.68
N ALA A 36 -12.13 12.36 7.20
CA ALA A 36 -10.92 12.71 6.47
C ALA A 36 -10.82 11.96 5.13
N PRO A 37 -10.28 12.58 4.06
CA PRO A 37 -10.01 11.87 2.82
C PRO A 37 -9.07 10.68 3.04
N ALA A 38 -9.32 9.57 2.35
CA ALA A 38 -8.45 8.40 2.42
C ALA A 38 -7.09 8.68 1.75
N ILE A 39 -6.01 8.21 2.37
CA ILE A 39 -4.66 8.22 1.80
C ILE A 39 -4.33 6.81 1.35
N ILE A 40 -4.05 6.65 0.06
CA ILE A 40 -3.75 5.35 -0.56
C ILE A 40 -2.34 5.39 -1.11
N ALA A 41 -1.43 4.63 -0.48
CA ALA A 41 -0.02 4.57 -0.86
C ALA A 41 0.21 3.47 -1.90
N LYS A 42 0.12 3.83 -3.20
CA LYS A 42 0.38 2.95 -4.34
C LYS A 42 1.82 2.46 -4.34
N GLY A 43 2.00 1.15 -4.08
CA GLY A 43 3.31 0.54 -3.96
C GLY A 43 4.11 1.04 -2.76
N GLY A 44 3.42 1.59 -1.74
CA GLY A 44 4.05 2.27 -0.61
C GLY A 44 4.58 3.66 -0.97
N PHE A 45 5.73 4.04 -0.42
CA PHE A 45 6.44 5.28 -0.71
C PHE A 45 7.28 5.13 -2.00
N SER A 46 6.59 4.70 -3.06
CA SER A 46 7.16 4.37 -4.38
C SER A 46 7.84 5.56 -5.04
N GLY A 47 7.56 6.80 -4.60
CA GLY A 47 8.25 8.03 -5.01
C GLY A 47 9.71 8.15 -4.55
N LEU A 48 10.17 7.32 -3.60
CA LEU A 48 11.59 7.28 -3.15
C LEU A 48 12.26 5.92 -3.42
N PHE A 49 11.56 4.82 -3.13
CA PHE A 49 12.07 3.45 -3.27
C PHE A 49 11.51 2.76 -4.53
N PRO A 50 12.04 1.60 -4.95
CA PRO A 50 11.36 0.73 -5.90
C PRO A 50 9.94 0.45 -5.40
N ASP A 51 8.96 0.56 -6.30
CA ASP A 51 7.55 0.32 -5.98
C ASP A 51 7.35 -1.10 -5.43
N SER A 52 6.48 -1.23 -4.42
CA SER A 52 6.12 -2.50 -3.80
C SER A 52 7.27 -3.19 -3.04
N SER A 53 8.40 -2.50 -2.87
CA SER A 53 9.49 -2.97 -2.02
C SER A 53 9.13 -2.88 -0.54
N GLU A 54 9.82 -3.68 0.27
CA GLU A 54 9.71 -3.62 1.72
C GLU A 54 9.94 -2.20 2.26
N PHE A 55 10.95 -1.49 1.75
CA PHE A 55 11.24 -0.13 2.19
C PHE A 55 10.16 0.85 1.76
N ALA A 56 9.57 0.69 0.57
CA ALA A 56 8.46 1.52 0.15
C ALA A 56 7.27 1.36 1.11
N TYR A 57 6.87 0.12 1.42
CA TYR A 57 5.76 -0.11 2.35
C TYR A 57 6.06 0.33 3.77
N GLN A 58 7.22 -0.02 4.31
CA GLN A 58 7.63 0.37 5.66
C GLN A 58 7.68 1.89 5.81
N PHE A 59 8.29 2.58 4.84
CA PHE A 59 8.41 4.03 4.92
C PHE A 59 7.05 4.72 4.75
N ALA A 60 6.15 4.19 3.91
CA ALA A 60 4.78 4.70 3.83
C ALA A 60 4.07 4.65 5.17
N MET A 61 4.22 3.56 5.94
CA MET A 61 3.60 3.41 7.26
C MET A 61 4.14 4.39 8.30
N ILE A 62 5.42 4.80 8.19
CA ILE A 62 6.07 5.67 9.18
C ILE A 62 5.93 7.16 8.81
N ALA A 63 5.97 7.48 7.52
CA ALA A 63 6.02 8.86 7.04
C ALA A 63 4.66 9.43 6.59
N SER A 64 3.61 8.60 6.54
CA SER A 64 2.26 9.01 6.13
C SER A 64 1.31 9.08 7.34
N SER A 65 0.04 9.45 7.10
CA SER A 65 -0.99 9.43 8.14
C SER A 65 -1.17 8.01 8.73
N PRO A 66 -1.48 7.85 10.02
CA PRO A 66 -1.77 6.54 10.62
C PRO A 66 -2.87 5.75 9.91
N ASP A 67 -3.82 6.44 9.26
CA ASP A 67 -4.94 5.83 8.52
C ASP A 67 -4.59 5.50 7.05
N THR A 68 -3.30 5.49 6.70
CA THR A 68 -2.85 5.21 5.33
C THR A 68 -3.15 3.77 4.94
N ILE A 69 -3.83 3.61 3.81
CA ILE A 69 -4.09 2.33 3.16
C ILE A 69 -2.90 2.02 2.24
N LEU A 70 -2.34 0.81 2.34
CA LEU A 70 -1.34 0.37 1.38
C LEU A 70 -2.04 -0.18 0.14
N TYR A 71 -1.49 0.13 -1.03
CA TYR A 71 -2.02 -0.33 -2.31
C TYR A 71 -1.01 -1.24 -3.00
N CYS A 72 -1.50 -2.37 -3.50
CA CYS A 72 -0.74 -3.37 -4.22
C CYS A 72 -1.40 -3.65 -5.58
N ASP A 73 -0.65 -3.49 -6.67
CA ASP A 73 -1.02 -4.05 -7.96
C ASP A 73 -0.67 -5.55 -7.93
N VAL A 74 -1.70 -6.39 -7.86
CA VAL A 74 -1.56 -7.84 -7.68
C VAL A 74 -1.36 -8.51 -9.03
N ARG A 75 -0.32 -9.34 -9.11
CA ARG A 75 -0.05 -10.24 -10.23
C ARG A 75 0.01 -11.67 -9.72
N LEU A 76 -0.68 -12.57 -10.41
CA LEU A 76 -0.65 -13.99 -10.04
C LEU A 76 0.57 -14.66 -10.66
N THR A 77 1.22 -15.51 -9.88
CA THR A 77 2.21 -16.49 -10.34
C THR A 77 1.51 -17.71 -10.95
N LYS A 78 2.29 -18.59 -11.58
CA LYS A 78 1.81 -19.85 -12.17
C LYS A 78 1.12 -20.77 -11.15
N ASP A 79 1.61 -20.79 -9.93
CA ASP A 79 1.09 -21.55 -8.79
C ASP A 79 0.01 -20.80 -8.00
N GLY A 80 -0.45 -19.63 -8.49
CA GLY A 80 -1.59 -18.90 -7.94
C GLY A 80 -1.25 -17.99 -6.75
N LEU A 81 0.03 -17.75 -6.45
CA LEU A 81 0.45 -16.78 -5.44
C LEU A 81 0.24 -15.35 -5.96
N GLY A 82 -0.42 -14.51 -5.17
CA GLY A 82 -0.58 -13.08 -5.48
C GLY A 82 0.62 -12.27 -5.01
N VAL A 83 1.41 -11.73 -5.93
CA VAL A 83 2.57 -10.89 -5.63
C VAL A 83 2.30 -9.42 -6.00
N CYS A 84 2.87 -8.49 -5.24
CA CYS A 84 2.81 -7.06 -5.52
C CYS A 84 3.85 -6.68 -6.57
N LEU A 85 3.38 -6.31 -7.76
CA LEU A 85 4.22 -5.96 -8.92
C LEU A 85 3.59 -4.78 -9.68
N PRO A 86 4.31 -3.65 -9.84
CA PRO A 86 3.76 -2.42 -10.42
C PRO A 86 3.47 -2.53 -11.93
N ASP A 87 4.12 -3.46 -12.63
CA ASP A 87 3.99 -3.65 -14.07
C ASP A 87 3.68 -5.11 -14.39
N ILE A 88 2.93 -5.34 -15.47
CA ILE A 88 2.68 -6.68 -16.00
C ILE A 88 3.94 -7.29 -16.63
N LYS A 89 4.77 -6.44 -17.24
CA LYS A 89 6.09 -6.79 -17.76
C LYS A 89 7.09 -6.70 -16.62
N MET A 90 7.49 -7.85 -16.09
CA MET A 90 8.41 -7.90 -14.95
C MET A 90 9.75 -7.23 -15.25
N ASP A 91 10.22 -7.22 -16.49
CA ASP A 91 11.48 -6.57 -16.90
C ASP A 91 11.49 -5.04 -16.74
N ASN A 92 10.31 -4.41 -16.64
CA ASN A 92 10.20 -2.97 -16.40
C ASN A 92 10.47 -2.60 -14.93
N CYS A 93 10.23 -3.52 -14.00
CA CYS A 93 10.26 -3.24 -12.55
C CYS A 93 11.11 -4.23 -11.75
N THR A 94 11.77 -5.19 -12.41
CA THR A 94 12.65 -6.17 -11.76
C THR A 94 13.92 -6.43 -12.56
N ASN A 95 14.85 -7.17 -11.96
CA ASN A 95 16.04 -7.72 -12.61
C ASN A 95 15.83 -9.15 -13.18
N ILE A 96 14.58 -9.56 -13.44
CA ILE A 96 14.28 -10.91 -13.97
C ILE A 96 15.08 -11.33 -15.22
N PRO A 97 15.50 -10.44 -16.15
CA PRO A 97 16.30 -10.86 -17.31
C PRO A 97 17.66 -11.46 -16.94
N ASP A 98 18.22 -11.10 -15.78
CA ASP A 98 19.52 -11.57 -15.32
C ASP A 98 19.48 -13.04 -14.90
N PHE A 99 18.31 -13.50 -14.41
CA PHE A 99 18.09 -14.88 -13.97
C PHE A 99 17.45 -15.76 -15.05
N TYR A 100 16.63 -15.16 -15.93
CA TYR A 100 15.89 -15.88 -16.97
C TYR A 100 16.11 -15.27 -18.36
N PRO A 101 17.34 -15.24 -18.91
CA PRO A 101 17.65 -14.52 -20.16
C PRO A 101 16.86 -15.03 -21.38
N LYS A 102 16.39 -16.29 -21.34
CA LYS A 102 15.55 -16.93 -22.38
C LYS A 102 14.07 -17.03 -21.98
N GLY A 103 13.66 -16.31 -20.94
CA GLY A 103 12.32 -16.38 -20.35
C GLY A 103 11.24 -15.54 -21.03
N LYS A 104 11.57 -14.78 -22.08
CA LYS A 104 10.59 -13.94 -22.77
C LYS A 104 9.46 -14.79 -23.37
N LYS A 105 8.22 -14.35 -23.14
CA LYS A 105 7.00 -14.83 -23.76
C LYS A 105 6.26 -13.67 -24.41
N SER A 106 5.30 -13.99 -25.27
CA SER A 106 4.41 -13.01 -25.90
C SER A 106 2.98 -13.33 -25.53
N TYR A 107 2.25 -12.31 -25.07
CA TYR A 107 0.83 -12.40 -24.72
C TYR A 107 0.07 -11.20 -25.28
N LEU A 108 -1.23 -11.36 -25.48
CA LEU A 108 -2.12 -10.23 -25.77
C LEU A 108 -2.46 -9.49 -24.48
N VAL A 109 -1.85 -8.33 -24.26
CA VAL A 109 -2.18 -7.43 -23.15
C VAL A 109 -3.07 -6.33 -23.70
N ASN A 110 -4.33 -6.31 -23.26
CA ASN A 110 -5.35 -5.38 -23.77
C ASN A 110 -5.47 -5.40 -25.31
N GLY A 111 -5.38 -6.59 -25.91
CA GLY A 111 -5.44 -6.79 -27.37
C GLY A 111 -4.15 -6.49 -28.12
N VAL A 112 -3.07 -6.08 -27.45
CA VAL A 112 -1.77 -5.77 -28.06
C VAL A 112 -0.77 -6.87 -27.74
N SER A 113 -0.14 -7.45 -28.77
CA SER A 113 0.95 -8.42 -28.60
C SER A 113 2.13 -7.78 -27.87
N THR A 114 2.37 -8.24 -26.66
CA THR A 114 3.37 -7.70 -25.74
C THR A 114 4.37 -8.80 -25.39
N THR A 115 5.65 -8.55 -25.66
CA THR A 115 6.74 -9.49 -25.37
C THR A 115 7.52 -9.06 -24.13
N GLY A 116 7.72 -9.97 -23.18
CA GLY A 116 8.41 -9.70 -21.92
C GLY A 116 8.43 -10.91 -21.01
N TRP A 117 8.69 -10.67 -19.72
CA TRP A 117 8.56 -11.68 -18.67
C TRP A 117 7.28 -11.43 -17.89
N PHE A 118 6.52 -12.49 -17.64
CA PHE A 118 5.22 -12.42 -16.99
C PHE A 118 5.21 -13.33 -15.77
N SER A 119 4.63 -12.85 -14.66
CA SER A 119 4.60 -13.61 -13.40
C SER A 119 3.94 -14.97 -13.54
N VAL A 120 2.93 -15.08 -14.40
CA VAL A 120 2.16 -16.31 -14.67
C VAL A 120 3.00 -17.44 -15.29
N ASP A 121 4.21 -17.16 -15.76
CA ASP A 121 5.11 -18.16 -16.32
C ASP A 121 5.95 -18.88 -15.26
N TYR A 122 5.97 -18.37 -14.03
CA TYR A 122 6.87 -18.80 -12.95
C TYR A 122 6.09 -19.13 -11.68
N ASN A 123 6.55 -20.13 -10.92
CA ASN A 123 6.07 -20.35 -9.55
C ASN A 123 6.68 -19.30 -8.60
N GLY A 124 6.04 -19.04 -7.46
CA GLY A 124 6.53 -18.07 -6.47
C GLY A 124 7.96 -18.38 -6.00
N THR A 125 8.29 -19.66 -5.81
CA THR A 125 9.63 -20.10 -5.38
C THR A 125 10.73 -19.80 -6.41
N GLU A 126 10.41 -19.87 -7.71
CA GLU A 126 11.34 -19.56 -8.81
C GLU A 126 11.68 -18.07 -8.86
N LEU A 127 10.75 -17.21 -8.40
CA LEU A 127 10.91 -15.76 -8.35
C LEU A 127 11.62 -15.25 -7.09
N SER A 128 11.96 -16.12 -6.14
CA SER A 128 12.63 -15.72 -4.88
C SER A 128 13.98 -15.01 -5.07
N GLN A 129 14.66 -15.27 -6.19
CA GLN A 129 15.93 -14.62 -6.57
C GLN A 129 15.73 -13.29 -7.31
N VAL A 130 14.51 -13.00 -7.80
CA VAL A 130 14.18 -11.80 -8.57
C VAL A 130 13.94 -10.64 -7.62
N SER A 131 14.50 -9.49 -7.97
CA SER A 131 14.49 -8.30 -7.15
C SER A 131 13.82 -7.12 -7.85
N LEU A 132 13.08 -6.33 -7.07
CA LEU A 132 12.44 -5.09 -7.52
C LEU A 132 13.50 -4.01 -7.79
N LYS A 133 13.29 -3.24 -8.86
CA LYS A 133 14.08 -2.05 -9.21
C LYS A 133 13.16 -0.89 -9.56
N GLN A 134 13.69 0.32 -9.59
CA GLN A 134 12.98 1.50 -10.06
C GLN A 134 12.52 1.33 -11.52
N SER A 135 11.22 1.56 -11.78
CA SER A 135 10.65 1.51 -13.13
C SER A 135 10.70 2.86 -13.86
N ILE A 136 10.93 3.96 -13.13
CA ILE A 136 11.03 5.31 -13.67
C ILE A 136 12.51 5.66 -13.89
N PHE A 137 12.99 5.48 -15.13
CA PHE A 137 14.41 5.69 -15.48
C PHE A 137 14.93 7.12 -15.30
N SER A 138 14.06 8.13 -15.19
CA SER A 138 14.47 9.50 -14.86
C SER A 138 14.82 9.68 -13.38
N ARG A 139 14.52 8.70 -12.52
CA ARG A 139 14.87 8.72 -11.10
C ARG A 139 16.21 8.05 -10.84
N THR A 140 16.82 8.43 -9.72
CA THR A 140 18.08 7.81 -9.29
C THR A 140 17.91 6.31 -9.05
N PRO A 141 18.78 5.45 -9.60
CA PRO A 141 18.75 4.01 -9.35
C PRO A 141 19.43 3.64 -8.03
N ARG A 142 19.63 4.60 -7.11
CA ARG A 142 20.42 4.42 -5.88
C ARG A 142 19.97 3.25 -5.01
N PHE A 143 18.69 2.91 -5.06
CA PHE A 143 18.11 1.81 -4.29
C PHE A 143 18.02 0.50 -5.08
N ASP A 144 18.20 0.50 -6.39
CA ASP A 144 18.09 -0.68 -7.27
C ASP A 144 19.10 -1.79 -6.97
N PRO A 145 20.34 -1.52 -6.52
CA PRO A 145 21.27 -2.57 -6.10
C PRO A 145 20.86 -3.29 -4.81
N SER A 146 19.86 -2.78 -4.10
CA SER A 146 19.36 -3.41 -2.87
C SER A 146 18.51 -4.62 -3.23
N PHE A 147 18.70 -5.72 -2.51
CA PHE A 147 17.88 -6.90 -2.72
C PHE A 147 16.49 -6.70 -2.07
N PHE A 148 15.51 -6.32 -2.89
CA PHE A 148 14.08 -6.27 -2.53
C PHE A 148 13.34 -7.45 -3.19
N PRO A 149 13.03 -8.52 -2.45
CA PRO A 149 12.28 -9.65 -3.00
C PRO A 149 10.86 -9.22 -3.37
N LEU A 150 10.23 -9.97 -4.28
CA LEU A 150 8.80 -9.82 -4.54
C LEU A 150 8.02 -10.20 -3.26
N LEU A 151 7.09 -9.35 -2.84
CA LEU A 151 6.27 -9.61 -1.67
C LEU A 151 4.91 -10.18 -2.08
N ALA A 152 4.49 -11.26 -1.43
CA ALA A 152 3.11 -11.72 -1.53
C ALA A 152 2.18 -10.73 -0.82
N VAL A 153 0.92 -10.66 -1.26
CA VAL A 153 -0.10 -9.79 -0.65
C VAL A 153 -0.24 -10.10 0.85
N GLU A 154 -0.22 -11.38 1.20
CA GLU A 154 -0.33 -11.89 2.56
C GLU A 154 0.87 -11.48 3.42
N ASP A 155 2.08 -11.45 2.84
CA ASP A 155 3.29 -11.00 3.51
C ASP A 155 3.22 -9.50 3.81
N VAL A 156 2.75 -8.69 2.86
CA VAL A 156 2.55 -7.25 3.07
C VAL A 156 1.55 -7.01 4.20
N ALA A 157 0.40 -7.69 4.15
CA ALA A 157 -0.65 -7.54 5.16
C ALA A 157 -0.17 -7.97 6.56
N SER A 158 0.52 -9.10 6.67
CA SER A 158 0.98 -9.65 7.95
C SER A 158 2.16 -8.88 8.54
N LYS A 159 3.10 -8.42 7.70
CA LYS A 159 4.32 -7.72 8.12
C LYS A 159 4.06 -6.28 8.51
N PHE A 160 3.35 -5.51 7.68
CA PHE A 160 3.16 -4.08 7.90
C PHE A 160 1.87 -3.74 8.64
N LYS A 161 0.89 -4.65 8.64
CA LYS A 161 -0.40 -4.50 9.35
C LYS A 161 -1.06 -3.14 9.11
N PRO A 162 -1.21 -2.70 7.85
CA PRO A 162 -1.84 -1.42 7.57
C PRO A 162 -3.32 -1.46 8.00
N PRO A 163 -3.94 -0.29 8.29
CA PRO A 163 -5.37 -0.17 8.54
C PRO A 163 -6.24 -0.78 7.44
N GLY A 164 -5.74 -0.79 6.20
CA GLY A 164 -6.38 -1.44 5.07
C GLY A 164 -5.41 -1.74 3.94
N MET A 165 -5.80 -2.67 3.08
CA MET A 165 -5.11 -3.02 1.85
C MET A 165 -6.03 -2.75 0.66
N TRP A 166 -5.56 -1.98 -0.31
CA TRP A 166 -6.21 -1.82 -1.61
C TRP A 166 -5.54 -2.75 -2.61
N LEU A 167 -6.30 -3.72 -3.13
CA LEU A 167 -5.80 -4.69 -4.10
C LEU A 167 -6.33 -4.35 -5.49
N SER A 168 -5.42 -4.16 -6.43
CA SER A 168 -5.75 -3.94 -7.83
C SER A 168 -5.37 -5.18 -8.64
N MET A 169 -6.36 -5.83 -9.23
CA MET A 169 -6.16 -6.99 -10.10
C MET A 169 -6.56 -6.60 -11.52
N THR A 170 -5.59 -6.54 -12.43
CA THR A 170 -5.87 -6.32 -13.86
C THR A 170 -5.90 -7.66 -14.57
N VAL A 171 -7.09 -8.10 -15.00
CA VAL A 171 -7.23 -9.29 -15.84
C VAL A 171 -6.76 -8.93 -17.26
N SER A 172 -5.54 -9.32 -17.59
CA SER A 172 -5.06 -9.30 -18.97
C SER A 172 -5.30 -10.68 -19.53
N THR A 173 -6.10 -10.81 -20.60
CA THR A 173 -6.32 -12.09 -21.30
C THR A 173 -5.03 -12.51 -22.00
N ALA A 174 -4.12 -13.10 -21.24
CA ALA A 174 -2.90 -13.70 -21.74
C ALA A 174 -3.24 -15.01 -22.48
N SER A 175 -3.89 -14.93 -23.63
CA SER A 175 -4.00 -16.07 -24.53
C SER A 175 -2.68 -16.21 -25.27
N SER A 176 -2.02 -17.36 -25.15
CA SER A 176 -0.88 -17.70 -25.99
C SER A 176 -1.34 -17.73 -27.46
N THR A 177 -0.77 -16.88 -28.31
CA THR A 177 -0.83 -17.05 -29.77
C THR A 177 0.03 -18.21 -30.22
#